data_AF-A0A6V7LIL2-F1
#
_entry.id   AF-A0A6V7LIL2-F1
#
_cell.length_a   1.000
_cell.length_b   1.000
_cell.length_c   1.000
_cell.angle_alpha   90.00
_cell.angle_beta   90.00
_cell.angle_gamma   90.00
#
_symmetry.space_group_name_H-M   'P 1'
#
loop_
_entity.id
_entity.type
_entity.pdbx_description
1 polymer ?
#
loop_
_entity_poly.entity_id
_entity_poly.type
_entity_poly.pdbx_seq_one_letter_code
_entity_poly.pdbx_strand_id
1 'polypeptide(L)'
;SGVVNFDSFYRVACHFQEEDDEALQKELKEAFRLYDKEGNGYIPTSSLREILAALDDQITPDQMDCMIAEIDTDGSGTVDFD
;
A
#
# COMPACT_ATOMS: atom_id res chain seq x y z
N SER A 1 34.41 -16.86 -2.53
CA SER A 1 34.17 -15.43 -2.73
C SER A 1 33.19 -15.28 -3.88
N GLY A 2 31.94 -14.90 -3.62
CA GLY A 2 30.95 -14.73 -4.68
C GLY A 2 31.10 -13.36 -5.31
N VAL A 3 31.51 -13.28 -6.58
CA VAL A 3 31.52 -12.02 -7.33
C VAL A 3 30.15 -11.92 -7.99
N VAL A 4 29.28 -11.05 -7.47
CA VAL A 4 27.95 -10.85 -8.06
C VAL A 4 28.14 -9.99 -9.32
N ASN A 5 27.75 -10.52 -10.48
CA ASN A 5 27.73 -9.77 -11.73
C ASN A 5 26.67 -8.67 -11.61
N PHE A 6 26.98 -7.45 -12.05
CA PHE A 6 26.07 -6.31 -12.00
C PHE A 6 24.74 -6.57 -12.74
N ASP A 7 24.75 -7.37 -13.82
CA ASP A 7 23.52 -7.79 -14.52
C ASP A 7 22.65 -8.72 -13.65
N SER A 8 23.29 -9.64 -12.92
CA SER A 8 22.61 -10.51 -11.97
C SER A 8 22.12 -9.74 -10.75
N PHE A 9 22.87 -8.74 -10.28
CA PHE A 9 22.44 -7.85 -9.21
C PHE A 9 21.23 -7.01 -9.63
N TYR A 10 21.23 -6.44 -10.84
CA TYR A 10 20.11 -5.66 -11.35
C TYR A 10 18.85 -6.52 -11.54
N ARG A 11 18.99 -7.74 -12.08
CA ARG A 11 17.86 -8.69 -12.18
C ARG A 11 17.27 -9.04 -10.82
N VAL A 12 18.13 -9.28 -9.83
CA VAL A 12 17.69 -9.56 -8.46
C VAL A 12 17.05 -8.30 -7.87
N ALA A 13 17.68 -7.12 -7.96
CA ALA A 13 17.15 -5.87 -7.43
C ALA A 13 15.80 -5.47 -8.07
N CYS A 14 15.62 -5.62 -9.38
CA CYS A 14 14.33 -5.40 -10.03
C CYS A 14 13.29 -6.41 -9.58
N HIS A 15 13.66 -7.68 -9.40
CA HIS A 15 12.73 -8.69 -8.91
C HIS A 15 12.30 -8.44 -7.47
N PHE A 16 13.24 -8.03 -6.61
CA PHE A 16 12.94 -7.64 -5.22
C PHE A 16 12.05 -6.39 -5.18
N GLN A 17 12.28 -5.42 -6.06
CA GLN A 17 11.47 -4.20 -6.10
C GLN A 17 10.02 -4.47 -6.54
N GLU A 18 9.78 -5.41 -7.45
CA GLU A 18 8.43 -5.83 -7.85
C GLU A 18 7.76 -6.77 -6.83
N GLU A 19 8.53 -7.65 -6.17
CA GLU A 19 8.01 -8.51 -5.08
C GLU A 19 7.54 -7.69 -3.87
N ASP A 20 8.22 -6.59 -3.55
CA ASP A 20 7.81 -5.65 -2.48
C ASP A 20 6.45 -5.01 -2.80
N ASP A 21 6.21 -4.61 -4.06
CA ASP A 21 4.93 -3.99 -4.46
C ASP A 21 3.75 -4.98 -4.41
N GLU A 22 3.93 -6.21 -4.91
CA GLU A 22 2.88 -7.25 -4.83
C GLU A 22 2.60 -7.70 -3.39
N ALA A 23 3.65 -7.83 -2.56
CA ALA A 23 3.50 -8.17 -1.16
C ALA A 23 2.78 -7.05 -0.40
N LEU A 24 3.17 -5.80 -0.63
CA LEU A 24 2.53 -4.62 -0.04
C LEU A 24 1.07 -4.50 -0.48
N GLN A 25 0.76 -4.72 -1.76
CA GLN A 25 -0.63 -4.75 -2.24
C GLN A 25 -1.46 -5.84 -1.55
N LYS A 26 -0.87 -7.03 -1.34
CA LYS A 26 -1.55 -8.11 -0.66
C LYS A 26 -1.81 -7.79 0.81
N GLU A 27 -0.84 -7.25 1.52
CA GLU A 27 -1.00 -6.80 2.91
C GLU A 27 -2.04 -5.68 3.03
N LEU A 28 -2.02 -4.70 2.14
CA LEU A 28 -3.05 -3.66 2.03
C LEU A 28 -4.44 -4.26 1.81
N LYS A 29 -4.57 -5.26 0.95
CA LYS A 29 -5.85 -5.91 0.65
C LYS A 29 -6.35 -6.76 1.82
N GLU A 30 -5.46 -7.41 2.55
CA GLU A 30 -5.80 -8.15 3.78
C GLU A 30 -6.19 -7.20 4.91
N ALA A 31 -5.45 -6.10 5.10
CA ALA A 31 -5.80 -5.04 6.04
C ALA A 31 -7.17 -4.44 5.67
N PHE A 32 -7.39 -4.07 4.41
CA PHE A 32 -8.67 -3.55 3.93
C PHE A 32 -9.84 -4.48 4.29
N ARG A 33 -9.72 -5.79 4.04
CA ARG A 33 -10.74 -6.78 4.41
C ARG A 33 -10.99 -6.88 5.92
N LEU A 34 -9.99 -6.59 6.75
CA LEU A 34 -10.16 -6.55 8.20
C LEU A 34 -10.98 -5.33 8.66
N TYR A 35 -10.86 -4.21 7.94
CA TYR A 35 -11.59 -2.98 8.21
C TYR A 35 -12.99 -2.96 7.56
N ASP A 36 -13.17 -3.56 6.38
CA ASP A 36 -14.49 -3.78 5.76
C ASP A 36 -15.22 -4.97 6.41
N LYS A 37 -15.58 -4.82 7.68
CA LYS A 37 -16.27 -5.86 8.46
C LYS A 37 -17.67 -6.19 7.92
N GLU A 38 -18.27 -5.24 7.22
CA GLU A 38 -19.62 -5.35 6.69
C GLU A 38 -19.65 -5.95 5.28
N GLY A 39 -18.48 -6.04 4.61
CA GLY A 39 -18.38 -6.55 3.25
C GLY A 39 -19.00 -5.61 2.22
N ASN A 40 -18.95 -4.30 2.50
CA ASN A 40 -19.53 -3.26 1.68
C ASN A 40 -18.73 -3.02 0.39
N GLY A 41 -17.47 -3.48 0.35
CA GLY A 41 -16.56 -3.27 -0.79
C GLY A 41 -15.78 -1.94 -0.71
N TYR A 42 -16.06 -1.12 0.30
CA TYR A 42 -15.39 0.15 0.57
C TYR A 42 -15.08 0.32 2.06
N ILE A 43 -14.07 1.13 2.36
CA ILE A 43 -13.80 1.63 3.71
C ILE A 43 -13.76 3.16 3.70
N PRO A 44 -14.07 3.83 4.82
CA PRO A 44 -13.87 5.27 4.90
C PRO A 44 -12.37 5.63 4.84
N THR A 45 -12.06 6.80 4.30
CA THR A 45 -10.66 7.31 4.19
C THR A 45 -9.95 7.40 5.53
N SER A 46 -10.70 7.58 6.63
CA SER A 46 -10.19 7.52 8.00
C SER A 46 -9.62 6.15 8.36
N SER A 47 -10.24 5.05 7.89
CA SER A 47 -9.72 3.69 8.11
C SER A 47 -8.47 3.44 7.26
N LEU A 48 -8.42 3.98 6.03
CA LEU A 48 -7.22 3.90 5.20
C LEU A 48 -6.02 4.58 5.86
N ARG A 49 -6.23 5.74 6.51
CA ARG A 49 -5.21 6.43 7.30
C ARG A 49 -4.64 5.55 8.41
N GLU A 50 -5.50 4.82 9.13
CA GLU A 50 -5.08 3.89 10.18
C GLU A 50 -4.29 2.71 9.63
N ILE A 51 -4.70 2.16 8.47
CA ILE A 51 -3.98 1.08 7.79
C ILE A 51 -2.57 1.53 7.39
N LEU A 52 -2.46 2.67 6.71
CA LEU A 52 -1.17 3.19 6.24
C LEU A 52 -0.22 3.53 7.40
N ALA A 53 -0.74 4.10 8.49
CA ALA A 53 0.05 4.35 9.70
C ALA A 53 0.50 3.06 10.41
N ALA A 54 -0.30 1.98 10.32
CA ALA A 54 0.06 0.68 10.87
C ALA A 54 1.08 -0.09 10.01
N LEU A 55 1.10 0.15 8.70
CA LEU A 55 2.06 -0.44 7.77
C LEU A 55 3.42 0.27 7.85
N ASP A 56 3.43 1.59 7.94
CA ASP A 56 4.67 2.37 7.97
C ASP A 56 4.55 3.63 8.84
N ASP A 57 5.24 3.63 9.98
CA ASP A 57 5.31 4.73 10.95
C ASP A 57 6.15 5.93 10.43
N GLN A 58 6.88 5.78 9.32
CA GLN A 58 7.62 6.87 8.67
C GLN A 58 6.73 7.75 7.78
N ILE A 59 5.50 7.31 7.46
CA ILE A 59 4.59 8.11 6.65
C ILE A 59 4.12 9.32 7.45
N THR A 60 4.55 10.51 7.02
CA THR A 60 4.14 11.77 7.63
C THR A 60 2.66 12.08 7.36
N PRO A 61 2.00 12.88 8.23
CA PRO A 61 0.61 13.28 8.03
C PRO A 61 0.36 13.92 6.66
N ASP A 62 1.27 14.79 6.19
CA ASP A 62 1.14 15.43 4.87
C ASP A 62 1.19 14.42 3.72
N GLN A 63 2.07 13.41 3.79
CA GLN A 63 2.12 12.34 2.79
C GLN A 63 0.85 11.49 2.82
N MET A 64 0.32 11.22 4.01
CA MET A 64 -0.95 10.52 4.19
C MET A 64 -2.11 11.27 3.53
N ASP A 65 -2.18 12.58 3.74
CA ASP A 65 -3.20 13.44 3.13
C ASP A 65 -3.06 13.49 1.61
N CYS A 66 -1.84 13.55 1.08
CA CYS A 66 -1.59 13.42 -0.35
C CYS A 66 -2.05 12.06 -0.90
N MET A 67 -1.68 10.96 -0.25
CA MET A 67 -2.07 9.60 -0.68
C MET A 67 -3.59 9.44 -0.67
N ILE A 68 -4.26 9.91 0.38
CA ILE A 68 -5.73 9.87 0.46
C ILE A 68 -6.36 10.73 -0.63
N ALA A 69 -5.83 11.94 -0.89
CA ALA A 69 -6.34 12.81 -1.96
C ALA A 69 -6.11 12.25 -3.37
N GLU A 70 -5.04 11.46 -3.57
CA GLU A 70 -4.81 10.76 -4.84
C GLU A 70 -5.74 9.55 -5.04
N ILE A 71 -6.20 8.94 -3.96
CA ILE A 71 -7.09 7.78 -4.00
C ILE A 71 -8.57 8.23 -4.07
N ASP A 72 -8.98 9.14 -3.19
CA ASP A 72 -10.35 9.71 -3.12
C ASP A 72 -10.51 10.89 -4.08
N THR A 73 -10.37 10.61 -5.39
CA THR A 73 -10.42 11.65 -6.43
C THR A 73 -11.81 12.25 -6.64
N ASP A 74 -12.86 11.52 -6.24
CA ASP A 74 -14.24 11.96 -6.35
C ASP A 74 -14.75 12.63 -5.07
N GLY A 75 -13.97 12.59 -3.98
CA GLY A 75 -14.32 13.18 -2.70
C GLY A 75 -15.48 12.46 -2.03
N SER A 76 -15.63 11.15 -2.30
CA SER A 76 -16.62 10.29 -1.65
C SER A 76 -16.37 10.16 -0.15
N GLY A 77 -15.13 10.38 0.30
CA GLY A 77 -14.70 10.08 1.65
C GLY A 77 -14.58 8.57 1.92
N THR A 78 -14.64 7.76 0.86
CA THR A 78 -14.53 6.31 0.88
C THR A 78 -13.51 5.84 -0.14
N VAL A 79 -12.95 4.66 0.09
CA VAL A 79 -12.01 4.01 -0.82
C VAL A 79 -12.53 2.63 -1.12
N ASP A 80 -12.76 2.38 -2.40
CA ASP A 80 -13.15 1.10 -2.97
C ASP A 80 -11.91 0.38 -3.54
N PHE A 81 -11.88 -0.95 -3.45
CA PHE A 81 -10.78 -1.79 -3.95
C PHE A 81 -11.16 -2.61 -5.21
N ASP A 82 -12.27 -2.25 -5.86
CA ASP A 82 -12.80 -2.91 -7.07
C ASP A 82 -12.18 -2.38 -8.37
#